data_AF-A0A1T3NZY4-F1
#
_entry.id   AF-A0A1T3NZY4-F1
#
_cell.length_a   1.000
_cell.length_b   1.000
_cell.length_c   1.000
_cell.angle_alpha   90.00
_cell.angle_beta   90.00
_cell.angle_gamma   90.00
#
_symmetry.space_group_name_H-M   'P 1'
#
loop_
_entity.id
_entity.type
_entity.pdbx_description
1 polymer ?
#
loop_
_entity_poly.entity_id
_entity_poly.type
_entity_poly.pdbx_seq_one_letter_code
_entity_poly.pdbx_strand_id
1 'polypeptide(L)'
;MAGIRLLISTRTWNKMTKLRQWLYVAQDKRANSDSAIDAWDPRIRALARADVRTGDPVVMWRPGRGGGVVGLGTVRSSTPSEDEIRRVTRAASAGVTPVEPPANVEVTLSFDRLRLGKPIGAPELAESGLGDVAKHARSARSVHWIMRTLSALELPPELWQRFVDLITDPALPTVPWPASWNIDAGMVVPKRQVHDVYGGNRSSPLTSSALTPNTLLFLTRNSSPTEISPLWVDGALIVPGIEDRYSISSENRAILTHVRRGIPLRVFERRGKFALYLGEFAVDQERPIERWVIAKTHDDKTASFYSENFVNQVPLLRLHQLDGVSAFADDPDLFITATRTTIGIQLTTTYPPDRQRTSERSPVNNADDLVTGKASRSTVHKLLRVLRSDPTGALTAAGIDEARALTTLIEQARRRTDLARLKAASEAHGTSEAELQAILENMTWIFGGDFLSGTARRRLTVLDQLDLSLIRPDGTLHGVEIKKAEIKNLVKRLRNHRIPGIEVHEAVNQAMNYLVSLDEQRHTILAEFGIDCRRASMTVVIGHSAFTAHRATPSEIAEILRTYASHMTRIDVVTYDQLVNRAERMLDLTQANCTVTSGSSIRMV
;
A
#
# COMPACT_ATOMS: atom_id res chain seq x y z
N MET A 1 -48.00 -0.97 -66.55
CA MET A 1 -48.17 -0.88 -65.08
C MET A 1 -48.10 -2.28 -64.48
N ALA A 2 -46.94 -2.60 -63.91
CA ALA A 2 -46.58 -3.74 -63.06
C ALA A 2 -45.16 -3.37 -62.57
N GLY A 3 -44.75 -3.38 -61.31
CA GLY A 3 -45.07 -4.29 -60.22
C GLY A 3 -43.74 -4.93 -59.77
N ILE A 4 -42.91 -4.22 -59.00
CA ILE A 4 -41.75 -4.81 -58.29
C ILE A 4 -41.77 -4.31 -56.84
N ARG A 5 -42.05 -5.24 -55.93
CA ARG A 5 -41.89 -5.12 -54.47
C ARG A 5 -40.40 -5.03 -54.15
N LEU A 6 -39.96 -3.94 -53.53
CA LEU A 6 -38.68 -3.89 -52.84
C LEU A 6 -38.89 -4.36 -51.39
N LEU A 7 -38.40 -5.57 -51.09
CA LEU A 7 -38.21 -6.06 -49.72
C LEU A 7 -37.08 -5.23 -49.07
N ILE A 8 -37.47 -4.25 -48.26
CA ILE A 8 -36.53 -3.58 -47.35
C ILE A 8 -36.22 -4.56 -46.22
N SER A 9 -35.05 -5.18 -46.31
CA SER A 9 -34.43 -5.97 -45.26
C SER A 9 -34.28 -5.11 -43.99
N THR A 10 -35.00 -5.48 -42.93
CA THR A 10 -34.96 -4.88 -41.58
C THR A 10 -33.66 -5.17 -40.80
N ARG A 11 -32.52 -5.41 -41.48
CA ARG A 11 -31.24 -5.79 -40.84
C ARG A 11 -30.18 -4.68 -40.72
N THR A 12 -30.49 -3.44 -41.05
CA THR A 12 -29.49 -2.34 -41.07
C THR A 12 -29.75 -1.19 -40.10
N TRP A 13 -30.60 -1.40 -39.09
CA TRP A 13 -30.92 -0.39 -38.07
C TRP A 13 -30.64 -0.84 -36.62
N ASN A 14 -29.47 -1.46 -36.39
CA ASN A 14 -28.95 -1.68 -35.02
C ASN A 14 -27.43 -1.95 -34.96
N LYS A 15 -26.63 -1.08 -35.59
CA LYS A 15 -25.22 -0.90 -35.20
C LYS A 15 -25.06 0.45 -34.52
N MET A 16 -25.76 0.65 -33.39
CA MET A 16 -25.21 1.55 -32.38
C MET A 16 -23.84 0.96 -32.04
N THR A 17 -22.78 1.69 -32.40
CA THR A 17 -21.41 1.39 -32.00
C THR A 17 -21.40 1.18 -30.49
N LYS A 18 -21.34 -0.09 -30.06
CA LYS A 18 -21.25 -0.48 -28.66
C LYS A 18 -20.06 0.29 -28.08
N LEU A 19 -20.31 1.28 -27.23
CA LEU A 19 -19.27 2.05 -26.55
C LEU A 19 -18.41 1.05 -25.79
N ARG A 20 -17.13 0.96 -26.17
CA ARG A 20 -16.18 0.05 -25.55
C ARG A 20 -15.57 0.75 -24.37
N GLN A 21 -15.71 0.16 -23.20
CA GLN A 21 -15.12 0.69 -21.99
C GLN A 21 -13.85 -0.08 -21.71
N TRP A 22 -12.91 0.58 -21.06
CA TRP A 22 -11.60 0.02 -20.83
C TRP A 22 -11.18 0.20 -19.38
N LEU A 23 -10.35 -0.73 -18.91
CA LEU A 23 -9.76 -0.72 -17.59
C LEU A 23 -8.25 -0.53 -17.72
N TYR A 24 -7.75 0.52 -17.09
CA TYR A 24 -6.34 0.79 -16.89
C TYR A 24 -5.96 0.49 -15.43
N VAL A 25 -5.01 -0.42 -15.22
CA VAL A 25 -4.46 -0.70 -13.89
C VAL A 25 -3.26 0.21 -13.64
N ALA A 26 -3.35 1.02 -12.58
CA ALA A 26 -2.32 1.96 -12.21
C ALA A 26 -0.97 1.29 -11.93
N GLN A 27 0.11 2.01 -12.22
CA GLN A 27 1.46 1.44 -12.10
C GLN A 27 1.90 1.24 -10.65
N ASP A 28 2.58 0.12 -10.41
CA ASP A 28 3.32 -0.10 -9.16
C ASP A 28 4.62 0.72 -9.18
N LYS A 29 5.13 1.05 -7.98
CA LYS A 29 6.36 1.81 -7.73
C LYS A 29 7.60 1.20 -8.41
N ARG A 30 7.55 -0.08 -8.79
CA ARG A 30 8.67 -0.88 -9.33
C ARG A 30 8.93 -0.69 -10.83
N ALA A 31 8.04 -0.02 -11.57
CA ALA A 31 8.00 -0.14 -13.03
C ALA A 31 8.79 0.91 -13.85
N ASN A 32 9.57 1.80 -13.25
CA ASN A 32 10.31 2.82 -14.01
C ASN A 32 11.81 2.84 -13.65
N SER A 33 12.65 2.53 -14.64
CA SER A 33 14.08 2.83 -14.65
C SER A 33 14.34 4.34 -14.71
N ASP A 34 15.57 4.76 -14.40
CA ASP A 34 15.99 6.15 -14.55
C ASP A 34 15.87 6.60 -16.01
N SER A 35 15.00 7.59 -16.24
CA SER A 35 14.95 8.33 -17.49
C SER A 35 15.74 9.63 -17.32
N ALA A 36 16.61 9.94 -18.28
CA ALA A 36 17.15 11.29 -18.43
C ALA A 36 16.01 12.31 -18.49
N ILE A 37 16.26 13.53 -18.02
CA ILE A 37 15.27 14.63 -18.00
C ILE A 37 14.63 14.81 -19.39
N ASP A 38 15.44 14.78 -20.44
CA ASP A 38 15.00 15.00 -21.83
C ASP A 38 14.21 13.83 -22.43
N ALA A 39 14.30 12.63 -21.84
CA ALA A 39 13.62 11.42 -22.33
C ALA A 39 12.32 11.13 -21.56
N TRP A 40 11.96 11.97 -20.59
CA TRP A 40 10.80 11.73 -19.74
C TRP A 40 9.48 12.12 -20.43
N ASP A 41 8.59 11.14 -20.65
CA ASP A 41 7.25 11.39 -21.20
C ASP A 41 6.20 11.48 -20.08
N PRO A 42 5.52 12.64 -19.94
CA PRO A 42 4.50 12.86 -18.92
C PRO A 42 3.20 12.10 -19.15
N ARG A 43 2.92 11.73 -20.40
CA ARG A 43 1.62 11.19 -20.80
C ARG A 43 1.39 9.82 -20.20
N ILE A 44 0.16 9.52 -19.80
CA ILE A 44 -0.19 8.18 -19.35
C ILE A 44 -0.39 7.30 -20.58
N ARG A 45 0.49 6.31 -20.77
CA ARG A 45 0.47 5.43 -21.95
C ARG A 45 0.19 3.99 -21.57
N ALA A 46 -0.54 3.29 -22.43
CA ALA A 46 -0.83 1.86 -22.31
C ALA A 46 -0.79 1.16 -23.68
N LEU A 47 -0.50 -0.13 -23.71
CA LEU A 47 -0.68 -1.00 -24.86
C LEU A 47 -2.12 -1.55 -24.83
N ALA A 48 -2.79 -1.49 -25.96
CA ALA A 48 -4.16 -1.94 -26.12
C ALA A 48 -4.28 -2.76 -27.42
N ARG A 49 -5.39 -3.50 -27.55
CA ARG A 49 -5.76 -4.13 -28.83
C ARG A 49 -6.11 -3.03 -29.84
N ALA A 50 -5.91 -3.28 -31.13
CA ALA A 50 -6.12 -2.28 -32.17
C ALA A 50 -7.57 -1.83 -32.40
N ASP A 51 -8.53 -2.40 -31.68
CA ASP A 51 -9.93 -2.00 -31.73
C ASP A 51 -10.31 -0.90 -30.71
N VAL A 52 -9.35 -0.44 -29.90
CA VAL A 52 -9.48 0.77 -29.08
C VAL A 52 -9.58 2.03 -29.97
N ARG A 53 -10.41 2.99 -29.57
CA ARG A 53 -10.63 4.23 -30.32
C ARG A 53 -10.41 5.44 -29.45
N THR A 54 -9.94 6.53 -30.06
CA THR A 54 -9.98 7.85 -29.43
C THR A 54 -11.41 8.18 -28.98
N GLY A 55 -11.55 8.65 -27.74
CA GLY A 55 -12.82 8.93 -27.09
C GLY A 55 -13.41 7.75 -26.31
N ASP A 56 -12.86 6.54 -26.43
CA ASP A 56 -13.33 5.41 -25.62
C ASP A 56 -13.11 5.70 -24.12
N PRO A 57 -14.11 5.43 -23.25
CA PRO A 57 -13.98 5.67 -21.82
C PRO A 57 -13.04 4.68 -21.14
N VAL A 58 -12.29 5.20 -20.16
CA VAL A 58 -11.27 4.45 -19.42
C VAL A 58 -11.45 4.63 -17.92
N VAL A 59 -11.50 3.51 -17.21
CA VAL A 59 -11.51 3.45 -15.75
C VAL A 59 -10.11 3.20 -15.23
N MET A 60 -9.68 3.97 -14.25
CA MET A 60 -8.41 3.77 -13.55
C MET A 60 -8.60 2.98 -12.26
N TRP A 61 -7.88 1.86 -12.13
CA TRP A 61 -7.84 1.05 -10.92
C TRP A 61 -6.48 1.12 -10.23
N ARG A 62 -6.44 1.57 -8.97
CA ARG A 62 -5.26 1.46 -8.11
C ARG A 62 -5.19 0.06 -7.49
N PRO A 63 -4.13 -0.74 -7.74
CA PRO A 63 -3.94 -2.03 -7.09
C PRO A 63 -3.49 -1.88 -5.62
N GLY A 64 -3.60 -2.96 -4.83
CA GLY A 64 -3.08 -3.04 -3.47
C GLY A 64 -4.11 -2.79 -2.36
N ARG A 65 -3.64 -2.76 -1.11
CA ARG A 65 -4.49 -2.54 0.09
C ARG A 65 -4.98 -1.08 0.11
N GLY A 66 -6.28 -0.87 0.29
CA GLY A 66 -6.89 0.45 0.11
C GLY A 66 -6.88 0.92 -1.36
N GLY A 67 -6.70 -0.02 -2.29
CA GLY A 67 -6.87 0.19 -3.73
C GLY A 67 -8.33 0.16 -4.13
N GLY A 68 -8.61 0.56 -5.37
CA GLY A 68 -9.95 0.72 -5.89
C GLY A 68 -9.97 1.58 -7.15
N VAL A 69 -11.15 2.00 -7.56
CA VAL A 69 -11.33 2.93 -8.67
C VAL A 69 -10.94 4.33 -8.23
N VAL A 70 -10.00 4.95 -8.95
CA VAL A 70 -9.43 6.26 -8.60
C VAL A 70 -9.54 7.29 -9.72
N GLY A 71 -10.09 6.93 -10.87
CA GLY A 71 -10.31 7.89 -11.94
C GLY A 71 -11.16 7.37 -13.08
N LEU A 72 -11.76 8.31 -13.80
CA LEU A 72 -12.49 8.12 -15.05
C LEU A 72 -11.93 9.09 -16.09
N GLY A 73 -11.69 8.58 -17.29
CA GLY A 73 -11.02 9.29 -18.36
C GLY A 73 -11.39 8.76 -19.74
N THR A 74 -10.59 9.15 -20.71
CA THR A 74 -10.77 8.76 -22.12
C THR A 74 -9.42 8.45 -22.78
N VAL A 75 -9.49 7.67 -23.87
CA VAL A 75 -8.37 7.50 -24.79
C VAL A 75 -8.23 8.77 -25.62
N ARG A 76 -7.07 9.45 -25.54
CA ARG A 76 -6.77 10.67 -26.31
C ARG A 76 -6.24 10.37 -27.69
N SER A 77 -5.36 9.39 -27.81
CA SER A 77 -4.75 8.99 -29.08
C SER A 77 -4.43 7.51 -29.10
N SER A 78 -4.39 6.91 -30.28
CA SER A 78 -3.90 5.55 -30.53
C SER A 78 -2.91 5.58 -31.69
N THR A 79 -1.69 5.09 -31.46
CA THR A 79 -0.65 4.96 -32.48
C THR A 79 -0.21 3.49 -32.57
N PRO A 80 0.25 2.99 -33.73
CA PRO A 80 0.90 1.68 -33.79
C PRO A 80 2.05 1.60 -32.78
N SER A 81 2.21 0.48 -32.09
CA SER A 81 3.31 0.32 -31.13
C SER A 81 4.67 0.31 -31.84
N GLU A 82 5.75 0.68 -31.14
CA GLU A 82 7.10 0.61 -31.72
C GLU A 82 7.46 -0.77 -32.26
N ASP A 83 7.04 -1.84 -31.56
CA ASP A 83 7.27 -3.22 -32.01
C ASP A 83 6.53 -3.50 -33.32
N GLU A 84 5.31 -2.99 -33.48
CA GLU A 84 4.56 -3.12 -34.72
C GLU A 84 5.19 -2.29 -35.84
N ILE A 85 5.66 -1.08 -35.54
CA ILE A 85 6.42 -0.25 -36.49
C ILE A 85 7.66 -1.02 -36.94
N ARG A 86 8.44 -1.61 -36.02
CA ARG A 86 9.62 -2.43 -36.35
C ARG A 86 9.27 -3.69 -37.14
N ARG A 87 8.11 -4.31 -36.89
CA ARG A 87 7.60 -5.46 -37.64
C ARG A 87 7.25 -5.06 -39.07
N VAL A 88 6.50 -3.98 -39.25
CA VAL A 88 6.11 -3.42 -40.55
C VAL A 88 7.35 -3.00 -41.35
N THR A 89 8.30 -2.29 -40.73
CA THR A 89 9.56 -1.90 -41.38
C THR A 89 10.37 -3.11 -41.82
N ARG A 90 10.46 -4.18 -40.99
CA ARG A 90 11.14 -5.43 -41.37
C ARG A 90 10.44 -6.15 -42.52
N ALA A 91 9.11 -6.22 -42.50
CA ALA A 91 8.33 -6.82 -43.59
C ALA A 91 8.50 -6.05 -44.91
N ALA A 92 8.47 -4.71 -44.85
CA ALA A 92 8.70 -3.85 -46.01
C ALA A 92 10.10 -4.02 -46.59
N SER A 93 11.15 -4.09 -45.74
CA SER A 93 12.52 -4.38 -46.19
C SER A 93 12.68 -5.77 -46.80
N ALA A 94 11.78 -6.71 -46.48
CA ALA A 94 11.73 -8.05 -47.06
C ALA A 94 10.81 -8.15 -48.30
N GLY A 95 10.24 -7.04 -48.79
CA GLY A 95 9.33 -7.02 -49.93
C GLY A 95 7.94 -7.60 -49.63
N VAL A 96 7.58 -7.78 -48.36
CA VAL A 96 6.29 -8.32 -47.93
C VAL A 96 5.37 -7.18 -47.52
N THR A 97 4.22 -7.05 -48.19
CA THR A 97 3.18 -6.10 -47.77
C THR A 97 2.45 -6.66 -46.54
N PRO A 98 2.43 -5.97 -45.39
CA PRO A 98 1.65 -6.43 -44.25
C PRO A 98 0.16 -6.35 -44.57
N VAL A 99 -0.52 -7.51 -44.53
CA VAL A 99 -1.94 -7.67 -44.92
C VAL A 99 -2.90 -7.37 -43.76
N GLU A 100 -2.41 -7.35 -42.52
CA GLU A 100 -3.25 -7.23 -41.32
C GLU A 100 -2.97 -5.92 -40.55
N PRO A 101 -4.01 -5.31 -39.95
CA PRO A 101 -3.84 -4.17 -39.06
C PRO A 101 -2.96 -4.56 -37.84
N PRO A 102 -2.35 -3.57 -37.16
CA PRO A 102 -1.60 -3.80 -35.92
C PRO A 102 -2.36 -4.74 -34.99
N ALA A 103 -1.71 -5.73 -34.40
CA ALA A 103 -2.38 -6.51 -33.34
C ALA A 103 -2.55 -5.66 -32.07
N ASN A 104 -1.57 -4.78 -31.81
CA ASN A 104 -1.52 -3.91 -30.65
C ASN A 104 -1.24 -2.47 -31.07
N VAL A 105 -1.82 -1.53 -30.33
CA VAL A 105 -1.58 -0.10 -30.45
C VAL A 105 -1.14 0.45 -29.10
N GLU A 106 -0.28 1.46 -29.13
CA GLU A 106 0.00 2.29 -27.97
C GLU A 106 -1.05 3.40 -27.88
N VAL A 107 -1.68 3.54 -26.73
CA VAL A 107 -2.67 4.58 -26.46
C VAL A 107 -2.19 5.56 -25.43
N THR A 108 -2.55 6.82 -25.62
CA THR A 108 -2.42 7.88 -24.61
C THR A 108 -3.76 8.05 -23.91
N LEU A 109 -3.72 8.10 -22.58
CA LEU A 109 -4.87 8.23 -21.70
C LEU A 109 -4.86 9.59 -21.00
N SER A 110 -6.04 10.11 -20.71
CA SER A 110 -6.24 11.32 -19.91
C SER A 110 -7.44 11.09 -19.00
N PHE A 111 -7.32 11.50 -17.73
CA PHE A 111 -8.35 11.32 -16.72
C PHE A 111 -8.95 12.66 -16.33
N ASP A 112 -10.21 12.88 -16.71
CA ASP A 112 -10.92 14.13 -16.45
C ASP A 112 -11.52 14.16 -15.03
N ARG A 113 -11.77 12.98 -14.44
CA ARG A 113 -12.29 12.85 -13.06
C ARG A 113 -11.34 12.00 -12.24
N LEU A 114 -10.77 12.59 -11.19
CA LEU A 114 -9.79 11.94 -10.31
C LEU A 114 -10.31 11.87 -8.87
N ARG A 115 -10.11 10.72 -8.23
CA ARG A 115 -10.43 10.45 -6.81
C ARG A 115 -9.31 9.67 -6.16
N LEU A 116 -8.10 10.23 -6.25
CA LEU A 116 -6.90 9.52 -5.83
C LEU A 116 -6.94 9.25 -4.32
N GLY A 117 -7.36 10.23 -3.53
CA GLY A 117 -7.47 10.11 -2.07
C GLY A 117 -8.68 9.36 -1.55
N LYS A 118 -9.72 9.19 -2.37
CA LYS A 118 -10.99 8.55 -2.00
C LYS A 118 -11.38 7.46 -3.01
N PRO A 119 -10.61 6.37 -3.13
CA PRO A 119 -10.91 5.28 -4.06
C PRO A 119 -12.27 4.63 -3.76
N ILE A 120 -12.98 4.19 -4.79
CA ILE A 120 -14.13 3.30 -4.62
C ILE A 120 -13.61 1.87 -4.51
N GLY A 121 -13.72 1.28 -3.33
CA GLY A 121 -13.22 -0.06 -3.05
C GLY A 121 -14.07 -1.16 -3.65
N ALA A 122 -13.56 -2.40 -3.54
CA ALA A 122 -14.29 -3.59 -3.99
C ALA A 122 -15.62 -3.83 -3.23
N PRO A 123 -15.72 -3.60 -1.91
CA PRO A 123 -16.99 -3.71 -1.19
C PRO A 123 -18.07 -2.76 -1.72
N GLU A 124 -17.72 -1.48 -1.89
CA GLU A 124 -18.64 -0.42 -2.34
C GLU A 124 -19.11 -0.67 -3.78
N LEU A 125 -18.20 -1.15 -4.64
CA LEU A 125 -18.56 -1.60 -5.99
C LEU A 125 -19.49 -2.81 -5.95
N ALA A 126 -19.25 -3.79 -5.07
CA ALA A 126 -20.11 -4.97 -4.96
C ALA A 126 -21.51 -4.63 -4.48
N GLU A 127 -21.65 -3.74 -3.48
CA GLU A 127 -22.93 -3.23 -2.98
C GLU A 127 -23.71 -2.50 -4.08
N SER A 128 -23.00 -1.83 -5.00
CA SER A 128 -23.59 -1.13 -6.15
C SER A 128 -23.87 -2.04 -7.36
N GLY A 129 -23.66 -3.37 -7.24
CA GLY A 129 -23.82 -4.32 -8.34
C GLY A 129 -22.70 -4.28 -9.41
N LEU A 130 -21.58 -3.60 -9.10
CA LEU A 130 -20.41 -3.40 -9.97
C LEU A 130 -19.21 -4.26 -9.54
N GLY A 131 -19.44 -5.32 -8.76
CA GLY A 131 -18.39 -6.19 -8.22
C GLY A 131 -17.50 -6.85 -9.29
N ASP A 132 -18.01 -6.99 -10.52
CA ASP A 132 -17.25 -7.54 -11.65
C ASP A 132 -16.12 -6.62 -12.11
N VAL A 133 -16.22 -5.29 -11.92
CA VAL A 133 -15.11 -4.36 -12.17
C VAL A 133 -13.91 -4.73 -11.29
N ALA A 134 -14.14 -4.97 -10.00
CA ALA A 134 -13.09 -5.34 -9.05
C ALA A 134 -12.55 -6.76 -9.30
N LYS A 135 -13.37 -7.69 -9.82
CA LYS A 135 -12.88 -9.01 -10.25
C LYS A 135 -11.98 -8.88 -11.48
N HIS A 136 -12.44 -8.15 -12.50
CA HIS A 136 -11.71 -7.94 -13.75
C HIS A 136 -10.36 -7.25 -13.49
N ALA A 137 -10.32 -6.23 -12.63
CA ALA A 137 -9.08 -5.57 -12.24
C ALA A 137 -8.07 -6.49 -11.55
N ARG A 138 -8.54 -7.43 -10.71
CA ARG A 138 -7.69 -8.42 -10.06
C ARG A 138 -7.10 -9.42 -11.07
N SER A 139 -7.91 -9.85 -12.03
CA SER A 139 -7.45 -10.73 -13.12
C SER A 139 -6.48 -10.04 -14.08
N ALA A 140 -6.69 -8.76 -14.39
CA ALA A 140 -5.76 -8.00 -15.23
C ALA A 140 -4.35 -7.89 -14.61
N ARG A 141 -4.26 -7.85 -13.27
CA ARG A 141 -2.99 -7.79 -12.53
C ARG A 141 -2.14 -9.06 -12.66
N SER A 142 -2.75 -10.24 -12.78
CA SER A 142 -2.01 -11.52 -12.78
C SER A 142 -1.29 -11.81 -14.09
N VAL A 143 -1.61 -11.10 -15.18
CA VAL A 143 -1.15 -11.45 -16.53
C VAL A 143 0.08 -10.62 -16.97
N HIS A 144 0.31 -9.41 -16.46
CA HIS A 144 1.32 -8.51 -17.05
C HIS A 144 2.03 -7.59 -16.04
N TRP A 145 3.08 -8.09 -15.38
CA TRP A 145 3.95 -7.24 -14.56
C TRP A 145 4.98 -6.41 -15.38
N ILE A 146 5.13 -6.69 -16.68
CA ILE A 146 6.11 -6.03 -17.58
C ILE A 146 5.45 -5.03 -18.55
N MET A 147 4.19 -5.23 -18.97
CA MET A 147 3.55 -4.38 -19.99
C MET A 147 2.30 -3.65 -19.46
N ARG A 148 2.27 -2.33 -19.72
CA ARG A 148 1.22 -1.38 -19.35
C ARG A 148 -0.06 -1.65 -20.17
N THR A 149 -0.82 -2.71 -19.90
CA THR A 149 -1.93 -3.12 -20.78
C THR A 149 -3.27 -2.50 -20.41
N LEU A 150 -4.06 -2.15 -21.42
CA LEU A 150 -5.45 -1.72 -21.31
C LEU A 150 -6.36 -2.93 -21.54
N SER A 151 -7.23 -3.24 -20.58
CA SER A 151 -8.13 -4.41 -20.64
C SER A 151 -9.56 -3.98 -20.99
N ALA A 152 -10.23 -4.73 -21.87
CA ALA A 152 -11.61 -4.43 -22.24
C ALA A 152 -12.56 -4.69 -21.06
N LEU A 153 -13.36 -3.69 -20.69
CA LEU A 153 -14.36 -3.78 -19.65
C LEU A 153 -15.75 -3.84 -20.29
N GLU A 154 -16.43 -4.97 -20.14
CA GLU A 154 -17.77 -5.16 -20.71
C GLU A 154 -18.84 -4.89 -19.65
N LEU A 155 -19.23 -3.61 -19.47
CA LEU A 155 -20.41 -3.28 -18.66
C LEU A 155 -21.59 -2.92 -19.57
N PRO A 156 -22.80 -3.45 -19.29
CA PRO A 156 -24.05 -2.94 -19.85
C PRO A 156 -24.19 -1.43 -19.65
N PRO A 157 -24.85 -0.69 -20.57
CA PRO A 157 -24.99 0.76 -20.48
C PRO A 157 -25.57 1.25 -19.13
N GLU A 158 -26.51 0.51 -18.56
CA GLU A 158 -27.12 0.83 -17.26
C GLU A 158 -26.11 0.73 -16.11
N LEU A 159 -25.27 -0.33 -16.10
CA LEU A 159 -24.22 -0.49 -15.10
C LEU A 159 -23.11 0.54 -15.30
N TRP A 160 -22.79 0.88 -16.55
CA TRP A 160 -21.86 1.96 -16.84
C TRP A 160 -22.35 3.31 -16.31
N GLN A 161 -23.63 3.65 -16.53
CA GLN A 161 -24.18 4.89 -16.00
C GLN A 161 -24.15 4.92 -14.47
N ARG A 162 -24.57 3.84 -13.80
CA ARG A 162 -24.45 3.71 -12.34
C ARG A 162 -23.02 3.87 -11.85
N PHE A 163 -22.05 3.32 -12.58
CA PHE A 163 -20.64 3.47 -12.27
C PHE A 163 -20.19 4.94 -12.39
N VAL A 164 -20.63 5.64 -13.44
CA VAL A 164 -20.35 7.07 -13.63
C VAL A 164 -21.00 7.88 -12.51
N ASP A 165 -22.22 7.59 -12.11
CA ASP A 165 -22.90 8.28 -11.01
C ASP A 165 -22.13 8.07 -9.69
N LEU A 166 -21.73 6.82 -9.40
CA LEU A 166 -20.96 6.47 -8.21
C LEU A 166 -19.60 7.18 -8.15
N ILE A 167 -18.84 7.22 -9.24
CA ILE A 167 -17.55 7.92 -9.25
C ILE A 167 -17.71 9.44 -9.12
N THR A 168 -18.87 9.98 -9.47
CA THR A 168 -19.12 11.43 -9.41
C THR A 168 -19.74 11.86 -8.09
N ASP A 169 -20.20 10.91 -7.25
CA ASP A 169 -20.84 11.20 -5.97
C ASP A 169 -19.84 11.68 -4.89
N PRO A 170 -19.90 12.95 -4.45
CA PRO A 170 -19.00 13.48 -3.43
C PRO A 170 -19.20 12.86 -2.03
N ALA A 171 -20.36 12.23 -1.76
CA ALA A 171 -20.78 11.81 -0.41
C ALA A 171 -20.37 10.39 0.00
N LEU A 172 -19.54 9.70 -0.79
CA LEU A 172 -19.15 8.32 -0.50
C LEU A 172 -18.36 8.16 0.83
N PRO A 173 -18.60 7.06 1.57
CA PRO A 173 -18.13 6.87 2.95
C PRO A 173 -16.60 6.76 3.10
N THR A 174 -16.15 6.84 4.36
CA THR A 174 -14.74 6.85 4.78
C THR A 174 -13.94 5.66 4.25
N VAL A 175 -12.81 5.94 3.62
CA VAL A 175 -11.95 4.92 3.02
C VAL A 175 -11.13 4.19 4.10
N PRO A 176 -11.04 2.85 4.06
CA PRO A 176 -10.24 2.10 5.02
C PRO A 176 -8.74 2.42 4.92
N TRP A 177 -8.05 2.30 6.07
CA TRP A 177 -6.59 2.32 6.12
C TRP A 177 -6.00 1.25 5.17
N PRO A 178 -4.97 1.56 4.34
CA PRO A 178 -4.06 2.70 4.44
C PRO A 178 -4.41 3.91 3.57
N ALA A 179 -5.57 3.92 2.89
CA ALA A 179 -5.98 5.05 2.06
C ALA A 179 -6.74 6.15 2.84
N SER A 180 -7.06 5.89 4.10
CA SER A 180 -7.66 6.86 5.02
C SER A 180 -6.81 8.13 5.14
N TRP A 181 -7.49 9.28 5.15
CA TRP A 181 -6.91 10.60 5.36
C TRP A 181 -7.81 11.37 6.32
N ASN A 182 -7.25 11.88 7.41
CA ASN A 182 -8.02 12.48 8.52
C ASN A 182 -7.65 13.95 8.81
N ILE A 183 -7.04 14.63 7.83
CA ILE A 183 -6.77 16.07 7.92
C ILE A 183 -7.72 16.76 6.96
N ASP A 184 -8.64 17.55 7.48
CA ASP A 184 -9.51 18.39 6.66
C ASP A 184 -8.70 19.54 6.04
N ALA A 185 -9.04 19.92 4.81
CA ALA A 185 -8.42 21.06 4.16
C ALA A 185 -8.68 22.34 4.98
N GLY A 186 -7.67 23.19 5.07
CA GLY A 186 -7.71 24.38 5.92
C GLY A 186 -7.27 24.14 7.37
N MET A 187 -6.95 22.91 7.77
CA MET A 187 -6.41 22.63 9.11
C MET A 187 -4.89 22.81 9.17
N VAL A 188 -4.40 23.36 10.29
CA VAL A 188 -2.96 23.44 10.60
C VAL A 188 -2.56 22.29 11.51
N VAL A 189 -1.55 21.54 11.12
CA VAL A 189 -1.00 20.39 11.85
C VAL A 189 0.50 20.53 12.07
N PRO A 190 1.08 19.94 13.14
CA PRO A 190 2.53 19.81 13.25
C PRO A 190 3.08 18.94 12.11
N LYS A 191 4.05 19.45 11.33
CA LYS A 191 4.69 18.70 10.22
C LYS A 191 5.21 17.34 10.69
N ARG A 192 5.78 17.30 11.89
CA ARG A 192 6.28 16.07 12.52
C ARG A 192 5.18 15.01 12.62
N GLN A 193 3.98 15.38 13.06
CA GLN A 193 2.87 14.44 13.22
C GLN A 193 2.37 13.90 11.88
N VAL A 194 2.41 14.71 10.80
CA VAL A 194 2.10 14.22 9.45
C VAL A 194 3.03 13.07 9.08
N HIS A 195 4.33 13.20 9.35
CA HIS A 195 5.28 12.12 9.10
C HIS A 195 5.21 10.99 10.11
N ASP A 196 4.76 11.22 11.34
CA ASP A 196 4.57 10.15 12.33
C ASP A 196 3.39 9.26 11.96
N VAL A 197 2.30 9.84 11.45
CA VAL A 197 1.07 9.13 11.05
C VAL A 197 1.21 8.52 9.66
N TYR A 198 1.74 9.27 8.69
CA TYR A 198 1.76 8.88 7.29
C TYR A 198 3.16 8.45 6.81
N GLY A 199 4.23 8.67 7.57
CA GLY A 199 5.60 8.35 7.15
C GLY A 199 6.20 9.35 6.14
N GLY A 200 7.27 8.93 5.46
CA GLY A 200 8.02 9.76 4.51
C GLY A 200 9.18 10.53 5.16
N ASN A 201 9.96 11.22 4.33
CA ASN A 201 11.13 11.97 4.78
C ASN A 201 10.74 13.31 5.42
N ARG A 202 11.11 13.51 6.70
CA ARG A 202 10.80 14.72 7.48
C ARG A 202 11.55 15.97 7.01
N SER A 203 12.76 15.82 6.47
CA SER A 203 13.58 16.95 6.03
C SER A 203 13.18 17.44 4.64
N SER A 204 12.77 16.52 3.77
CA SER A 204 12.40 16.87 2.40
C SER A 204 11.12 17.72 2.35
N PRO A 205 11.06 18.74 1.48
CA PRO A 205 9.80 19.41 1.14
C PRO A 205 8.89 18.51 0.30
N LEU A 206 9.45 17.48 -0.35
CA LEU A 206 8.71 16.57 -1.20
C LEU A 206 9.04 15.12 -0.87
N THR A 207 8.03 14.31 -0.56
CA THR A 207 8.28 12.91 -0.22
C THR A 207 7.09 11.99 -0.52
N SER A 208 7.36 10.75 -0.89
CA SER A 208 6.35 9.70 -0.82
C SER A 208 6.16 9.24 0.62
N SER A 209 4.91 9.09 1.04
CA SER A 209 4.56 8.42 2.28
C SER A 209 5.10 6.99 2.31
N ALA A 210 5.60 6.56 3.46
CA ALA A 210 6.08 5.19 3.67
C ALA A 210 4.97 4.23 4.14
N LEU A 211 3.85 4.76 4.65
CA LEU A 211 2.78 3.98 5.30
C LEU A 211 1.46 3.98 4.53
N THR A 212 1.26 4.98 3.67
CA THR A 212 0.01 5.23 2.93
C THR A 212 0.31 5.54 1.47
N PRO A 213 -0.66 5.40 0.55
CA PRO A 213 -0.46 5.75 -0.85
C PRO A 213 -0.54 7.26 -1.06
N ASN A 214 0.17 8.08 -0.26
CA ASN A 214 0.18 9.54 -0.41
C ASN A 214 1.54 10.04 -0.89
N THR A 215 1.55 11.02 -1.79
CA THR A 215 2.72 11.89 -2.01
C THR A 215 2.46 13.18 -1.25
N LEU A 216 3.44 13.65 -0.48
CA LEU A 216 3.34 14.84 0.36
C LEU A 216 4.24 15.95 -0.19
N LEU A 217 3.68 17.13 -0.39
CA LEU A 217 4.39 18.32 -0.84
C LEU A 217 4.20 19.45 0.17
N PHE A 218 5.30 19.97 0.70
CA PHE A 218 5.35 21.05 1.68
C PHE A 218 5.97 22.30 1.05
N LEU A 219 5.13 23.26 0.70
CA LEU A 219 5.48 24.53 0.09
C LEU A 219 5.81 25.55 1.17
N THR A 220 6.86 26.34 0.99
CA THR A 220 7.17 27.43 1.92
C THR A 220 6.69 28.75 1.30
N ARG A 221 5.92 29.53 2.05
CA ARG A 221 5.60 30.91 1.66
C ARG A 221 6.82 31.78 1.93
N ASN A 222 7.35 32.43 0.90
CA ASN A 222 8.44 33.38 1.03
C ASN A 222 7.87 34.79 1.24
N SER A 223 8.48 35.57 2.14
CA SER A 223 8.09 36.97 2.37
C SER A 223 8.36 37.86 1.15
N SER A 224 9.31 37.47 0.30
CA SER A 224 9.64 38.11 -0.97
C SER A 224 9.54 37.06 -2.08
N PRO A 225 8.63 37.21 -3.06
CA PRO A 225 8.50 36.27 -4.17
C PRO A 225 9.82 36.16 -4.96
N THR A 226 10.26 34.92 -5.14
CA THR A 226 11.35 34.54 -6.04
C THR A 226 10.80 33.74 -7.22
N GLU A 227 11.63 33.47 -8.22
CA GLU A 227 11.25 32.67 -9.38
C GLU A 227 10.75 31.25 -9.04
N ILE A 228 11.16 30.72 -7.88
CA ILE A 228 10.75 29.42 -7.34
C ILE A 228 9.64 29.52 -6.29
N SER A 229 9.02 30.68 -6.11
CA SER A 229 7.93 30.84 -5.14
C SER A 229 6.60 30.31 -5.69
N PRO A 230 5.78 29.63 -4.87
CA PRO A 230 4.46 29.16 -5.28
C PRO A 230 3.56 30.29 -5.75
N LEU A 231 2.88 30.11 -6.88
CA LEU A 231 2.11 31.13 -7.57
C LEU A 231 0.97 30.48 -8.38
N TRP A 232 -0.21 31.09 -8.39
CA TRP A 232 -1.29 30.68 -9.30
C TRP A 232 -1.13 31.31 -10.69
N VAL A 233 -1.18 30.49 -11.75
CA VAL A 233 -1.18 30.91 -13.16
C VAL A 233 -2.21 30.08 -13.91
N ASP A 234 -3.17 30.74 -14.56
CA ASP A 234 -4.21 30.10 -15.39
C ASP A 234 -4.96 28.97 -14.67
N GLY A 235 -5.31 29.18 -13.39
CA GLY A 235 -6.02 28.19 -12.58
C GLY A 235 -5.16 27.01 -12.11
N ALA A 236 -3.86 27.00 -12.39
CA ALA A 236 -2.91 26.02 -11.87
C ALA A 236 -1.96 26.67 -10.84
N LEU A 237 -1.65 25.95 -9.77
CA LEU A 237 -0.62 26.32 -8.83
C LEU A 237 0.74 25.85 -9.35
N ILE A 238 1.60 26.82 -9.68
CA ILE A 238 2.98 26.61 -10.08
C ILE A 238 3.83 26.51 -8.83
N VAL A 239 4.57 25.41 -8.69
CA VAL A 239 5.36 25.12 -7.49
C VAL A 239 6.75 24.60 -7.84
N PRO A 240 7.77 24.86 -7.01
CA PRO A 240 9.08 24.26 -7.20
C PRO A 240 9.06 22.77 -6.84
N GLY A 241 9.71 21.95 -7.67
CA GLY A 241 10.17 20.62 -7.30
C GLY A 241 11.45 20.65 -6.45
N ILE A 242 12.15 19.52 -6.41
CA ILE A 242 13.51 19.41 -5.86
C ILE A 242 14.52 19.70 -6.97
N GLU A 243 15.69 20.19 -6.57
CA GLU A 243 16.85 20.38 -7.43
C GLU A 243 17.37 19.05 -8.00
N ASP A 244 17.40 18.95 -9.32
CA ASP A 244 17.90 17.83 -10.10
C ASP A 244 19.26 18.18 -10.75
N ARG A 245 20.12 17.16 -10.88
CA ARG A 245 21.46 17.29 -11.50
C ARG A 245 21.54 16.67 -12.89
N TYR A 246 21.29 15.37 -12.99
CA TYR A 246 21.46 14.58 -14.23
C TYR A 246 20.15 13.95 -14.71
N SER A 247 19.32 13.52 -13.76
CA SER A 247 18.07 12.82 -13.99
C SER A 247 17.03 13.36 -13.04
N ILE A 248 15.76 13.14 -13.39
CA ILE A 248 14.64 13.50 -12.52
C ILE A 248 14.79 12.72 -11.20
N SER A 249 14.94 13.43 -10.09
CA SER A 249 15.05 12.85 -8.75
C SER A 249 13.86 11.93 -8.45
N SER A 250 14.07 11.01 -7.51
CA SER A 250 13.03 10.08 -7.09
C SER A 250 11.78 10.81 -6.56
N GLU A 251 11.99 11.96 -5.94
CA GLU A 251 10.99 12.85 -5.37
C GLU A 251 10.19 13.56 -6.46
N ASN A 252 10.85 14.23 -7.41
CA ASN A 252 10.17 14.86 -8.54
C ASN A 252 9.41 13.81 -9.35
N ARG A 253 10.01 12.64 -9.58
CA ARG A 253 9.35 11.51 -10.24
C ARG A 253 8.13 11.02 -9.47
N ALA A 254 8.17 11.02 -8.14
CA ALA A 254 7.03 10.62 -7.32
C ALA A 254 5.82 11.55 -7.49
N ILE A 255 6.02 12.87 -7.65
CA ILE A 255 4.94 13.79 -8.05
C ILE A 255 4.54 13.52 -9.49
N LEU A 256 5.48 13.60 -10.42
CA LEU A 256 5.21 13.57 -11.84
C LEU A 256 4.47 12.27 -12.28
N THR A 257 4.66 11.17 -11.55
CA THR A 257 3.99 9.89 -11.82
C THR A 257 2.78 9.60 -10.92
N HIS A 258 2.40 10.49 -10.01
CA HIS A 258 1.38 10.20 -9.00
C HIS A 258 0.00 9.86 -9.61
N VAL A 259 -0.47 10.59 -10.64
CA VAL A 259 -1.74 10.27 -11.34
C VAL A 259 -1.62 8.89 -11.96
N ARG A 260 -0.53 8.62 -12.69
CA ARG A 260 -0.26 7.33 -13.35
C ARG A 260 -0.22 6.15 -12.37
N ARG A 261 0.18 6.40 -11.12
CA ARG A 261 0.19 5.45 -10.00
C ARG A 261 -1.13 5.42 -9.21
N GLY A 262 -2.06 6.32 -9.50
CA GLY A 262 -3.35 6.41 -8.84
C GLY A 262 -3.24 6.88 -7.39
N ILE A 263 -2.19 7.62 -7.04
CA ILE A 263 -1.92 8.04 -5.65
C ILE A 263 -2.15 9.54 -5.46
N PRO A 264 -2.78 9.97 -4.36
CA PRO A 264 -3.02 11.37 -4.06
C PRO A 264 -1.74 12.16 -3.84
N LEU A 265 -1.71 13.39 -4.35
CA LEU A 265 -0.74 14.41 -3.98
C LEU A 265 -1.39 15.36 -2.95
N ARG A 266 -0.87 15.33 -1.74
CA ARG A 266 -1.31 16.12 -0.60
C ARG A 266 -0.40 17.34 -0.46
N VAL A 267 -0.95 18.53 -0.65
CA VAL A 267 -0.18 19.77 -0.63
C VAL A 267 -0.40 20.51 0.68
N PHE A 268 0.69 21.04 1.22
CA PHE A 268 0.73 21.79 2.46
C PHE A 268 1.45 23.12 2.28
N GLU A 269 0.95 24.18 2.91
CA GLU A 269 1.75 25.37 3.18
C GLU A 269 2.49 25.18 4.52
N ARG A 270 3.81 25.29 4.54
CA ARG A 270 4.66 25.10 5.72
C ARG A 270 5.14 26.44 6.27
N ARG A 271 5.00 26.60 7.60
CA ARG A 271 5.65 27.68 8.36
C ARG A 271 6.30 27.13 9.63
N GLY A 272 7.63 27.15 9.67
CA GLY A 272 8.40 26.56 10.76
C GLY A 272 8.07 25.07 10.95
N LYS A 273 7.56 24.72 12.14
CA LYS A 273 7.21 23.33 12.52
C LYS A 273 5.78 22.93 12.14
N PHE A 274 4.97 23.86 11.65
CA PHE A 274 3.56 23.66 11.34
C PHE A 274 3.31 23.67 9.83
N ALA A 275 2.26 22.99 9.42
CA ALA A 275 1.84 22.85 8.04
C ALA A 275 0.31 23.00 7.95
N LEU A 276 -0.16 23.93 7.14
CA LEU A 276 -1.56 24.08 6.75
C LEU A 276 -1.82 23.10 5.61
N TYR A 277 -2.80 22.20 5.76
CA TYR A 277 -3.19 21.29 4.69
C TYR A 277 -4.06 22.02 3.68
N LEU A 278 -3.58 22.13 2.43
CA LEU A 278 -4.29 22.85 1.36
C LEU A 278 -5.31 21.96 0.66
N GLY A 279 -5.08 20.65 0.64
CA GLY A 279 -5.97 19.71 0.00
C GLY A 279 -5.28 18.73 -0.94
N GLU A 280 -6.06 18.17 -1.85
CA GLU A 280 -5.60 17.21 -2.86
C GLU A 280 -5.39 17.91 -4.18
N PHE A 281 -4.26 17.61 -4.84
CA PHE A 281 -3.90 18.18 -6.12
C PHE A 281 -3.60 17.07 -7.12
N ALA A 282 -3.71 17.41 -8.40
CA ALA A 282 -3.22 16.61 -9.51
C ALA A 282 -2.24 17.45 -10.33
N VAL A 283 -1.06 16.90 -10.59
CA VAL A 283 -0.18 17.41 -11.65
C VAL A 283 -0.92 17.42 -12.98
N ASP A 284 -0.73 18.49 -13.73
CA ASP A 284 -1.20 18.61 -15.11
C ASP A 284 -0.74 17.43 -15.97
N GLN A 285 -1.69 16.77 -16.64
CA GLN A 285 -1.43 15.55 -17.42
C GLN A 285 -0.86 15.84 -18.82
N GLU A 286 -1.01 17.07 -19.33
CA GLU A 286 -0.54 17.49 -20.64
C GLU A 286 0.78 18.25 -20.53
N ARG A 287 0.86 19.16 -19.55
CA ARG A 287 2.03 20.01 -19.29
C ARG A 287 2.41 19.99 -17.81
N PRO A 288 2.94 18.88 -17.27
CA PRO A 288 3.25 18.78 -15.84
C PRO A 288 4.38 19.70 -15.37
N ILE A 289 5.29 20.08 -16.27
CA ILE A 289 6.41 20.99 -15.98
C ILE A 289 6.17 22.26 -16.80
N GLU A 290 6.04 23.39 -16.11
CA GLU A 290 5.92 24.71 -16.71
C GLU A 290 7.20 25.09 -17.43
N ARG A 291 8.33 24.99 -16.72
CA ARG A 291 9.70 25.23 -17.18
C ARG A 291 10.71 24.76 -16.12
N TRP A 292 11.98 24.71 -16.51
CA TRP A 292 13.10 24.45 -15.61
C TRP A 292 13.79 25.77 -15.23
N VAL A 293 14.13 25.93 -13.95
CA VAL A 293 14.84 27.11 -13.41
C VAL A 293 16.20 26.67 -12.91
N ILE A 294 17.23 27.46 -13.19
CA ILE A 294 18.60 27.17 -12.72
C ILE A 294 18.71 27.56 -11.24
N ALA A 295 19.00 26.58 -10.38
CA ALA A 295 19.00 26.77 -8.92
C ALA A 295 20.21 27.57 -8.42
N LYS A 296 21.39 27.27 -8.97
CA LYS A 296 22.71 27.92 -8.78
C LYS A 296 23.74 27.23 -9.69
N THR A 297 24.67 27.98 -10.27
CA THR A 297 25.94 27.44 -10.80
C THR A 297 26.91 27.23 -9.64
N HIS A 298 27.27 25.99 -9.34
CA HIS A 298 28.35 25.71 -8.39
C HIS A 298 29.69 25.85 -9.12
N ASP A 299 30.45 26.91 -8.81
CA ASP A 299 31.84 27.07 -9.23
C ASP A 299 32.71 26.22 -8.27
N ASP A 300 32.72 24.91 -8.49
CA ASP A 300 33.33 23.95 -7.56
C ASP A 300 34.86 23.94 -7.72
N LYS A 301 35.54 24.89 -7.07
CA LYS A 301 37.02 25.06 -7.13
C LYS A 301 37.82 23.93 -6.46
N THR A 302 37.18 22.83 -6.06
CA THR A 302 37.79 21.72 -5.32
C THR A 302 37.81 20.37 -6.04
N ALA A 303 37.32 20.28 -7.29
CA ALA A 303 37.38 19.03 -8.05
C ALA A 303 38.55 19.03 -9.05
N SER A 304 39.48 18.11 -8.84
CA SER A 304 40.60 17.84 -9.74
C SER A 304 40.14 17.29 -11.10
N PHE A 305 40.80 17.79 -12.16
CA PHE A 305 40.95 17.23 -13.52
C PHE A 305 39.73 16.87 -14.41
N TYR A 306 38.48 16.98 -13.96
CA TYR A 306 37.30 16.92 -14.85
C TYR A 306 36.17 17.84 -14.35
N SER A 307 36.34 19.16 -14.41
CA SER A 307 35.27 20.12 -14.10
C SER A 307 34.46 20.43 -15.35
N GLU A 308 33.50 19.57 -15.70
CA GLU A 308 32.36 20.04 -16.49
C GLU A 308 31.50 20.95 -15.60
N ASN A 309 31.14 22.13 -16.09
CA ASN A 309 30.26 23.06 -15.36
C ASN A 309 28.87 22.44 -15.26
N PHE A 310 28.51 21.87 -14.12
CA PHE A 310 27.19 21.29 -13.92
C PHE A 310 26.18 22.36 -13.51
N VAL A 311 25.02 22.35 -14.18
CA VAL A 311 23.92 23.28 -13.92
C VAL A 311 22.82 22.53 -13.20
N ASN A 312 22.61 22.84 -11.92
CA ASN A 312 21.50 22.28 -11.17
C ASN A 312 20.19 22.96 -11.61
N GLN A 313 19.14 22.17 -11.83
CA GLN A 313 17.85 22.66 -12.32
C GLN A 313 16.70 22.25 -11.41
N VAL A 314 15.72 23.13 -11.22
CA VAL A 314 14.49 22.88 -10.46
C VAL A 314 13.32 22.91 -11.44
N PRO A 315 12.51 21.84 -11.54
CA PRO A 315 11.30 21.88 -12.34
C PRO A 315 10.24 22.70 -11.62
N LEU A 316 9.62 23.64 -12.34
CA LEU A 316 8.38 24.27 -11.88
C LEU A 316 7.20 23.40 -12.31
N LEU A 317 6.54 22.77 -11.35
CA LEU A 317 5.45 21.83 -11.56
C LEU A 317 4.11 22.57 -11.66
N ARG A 318 3.26 22.18 -12.61
CA ARG A 318 1.87 22.67 -12.74
C ARG A 318 0.92 21.75 -11.97
N LEU A 319 0.25 22.27 -10.94
CA LEU A 319 -0.70 21.52 -10.12
C LEU A 319 -2.12 22.08 -10.24
N HIS A 320 -3.10 21.22 -10.47
CA HIS A 320 -4.53 21.54 -10.42
C HIS A 320 -5.13 21.06 -9.10
N GLN A 321 -5.89 21.92 -8.43
CA GLN A 321 -6.54 21.55 -7.17
C GLN A 321 -7.75 20.64 -7.46
N LEU A 322 -7.81 19.49 -6.81
CA LEU A 322 -8.96 18.56 -6.88
C LEU A 322 -9.94 18.80 -5.73
N ASP A 323 -9.42 19.10 -4.54
CA ASP A 323 -10.19 19.34 -3.31
C ASP A 323 -9.39 20.26 -2.38
N GLY A 324 -10.10 21.01 -1.53
CA GLY A 324 -9.53 21.76 -0.41
C GLY A 324 -9.63 23.29 -0.50
N VAL A 325 -8.66 23.97 0.10
CA VAL A 325 -8.63 25.44 0.24
C VAL A 325 -7.54 26.05 -0.63
N SER A 326 -7.82 27.21 -1.22
CA SER A 326 -6.85 27.93 -2.04
C SER A 326 -5.99 28.82 -1.16
N ALA A 327 -4.70 28.53 -1.07
CA ALA A 327 -3.70 29.42 -0.46
C ALA A 327 -2.82 30.03 -1.56
N PHE A 328 -2.01 31.04 -1.20
CA PHE A 328 -1.16 31.81 -2.14
C PHE A 328 -1.92 32.70 -3.14
N ALA A 329 -3.24 32.84 -2.99
CA ALA A 329 -4.03 33.90 -3.63
C ALA A 329 -4.02 35.17 -2.75
N ASP A 330 -4.51 36.30 -3.28
CA ASP A 330 -4.55 37.63 -2.62
C ASP A 330 -5.54 37.72 -1.42
N ASP A 331 -5.99 36.58 -0.89
CA ASP A 331 -6.98 36.42 0.19
C ASP A 331 -6.30 36.50 1.58
N PRO A 332 -7.02 36.81 2.69
CA PRO A 332 -6.50 36.72 4.04
C PRO A 332 -5.69 35.44 4.30
N ASP A 333 -4.63 35.62 5.08
CA ASP A 333 -3.69 34.57 5.41
C ASP A 333 -4.35 33.43 6.20
N LEU A 334 -4.83 32.42 5.46
CA LEU A 334 -5.50 31.23 6.00
C LEU A 334 -4.66 30.51 7.05
N PHE A 335 -3.33 30.59 7.00
CA PHE A 335 -2.48 29.94 7.99
C PHE A 335 -2.69 30.52 9.40
N ILE A 336 -3.03 31.81 9.49
CA ILE A 336 -3.23 32.51 10.75
C ILE A 336 -4.60 32.17 11.33
N THR A 337 -5.64 32.21 10.50
CA THR A 337 -7.04 32.03 10.89
C THR A 337 -7.45 30.56 11.00
N ALA A 338 -6.69 29.65 10.41
CA ALA A 338 -6.96 28.22 10.42
C ALA A 338 -6.98 27.59 11.82
N THR A 339 -7.91 26.64 11.98
CA THR A 339 -7.97 25.77 13.14
C THR A 339 -6.71 24.90 13.22
N ARG A 340 -6.07 24.91 14.40
CA ARG A 340 -4.92 24.06 14.69
C ARG A 340 -5.42 22.75 15.27
N THR A 341 -4.92 21.64 14.75
CA THR A 341 -5.25 20.31 15.24
C THR A 341 -3.99 19.48 15.40
N THR A 342 -4.07 18.46 16.24
CA THR A 342 -3.06 17.42 16.33
C THR A 342 -3.58 16.17 15.64
N ILE A 343 -2.69 15.50 14.92
CA ILE A 343 -3.00 14.19 14.33
C ILE A 343 -2.22 13.14 15.09
N GLY A 344 -2.98 12.20 15.65
CA GLY A 344 -2.48 10.90 16.03
C GLY A 344 -2.94 9.88 15.00
N ILE A 345 -2.34 8.69 15.04
CA ILE A 345 -3.02 7.51 14.52
C ILE A 345 -4.23 7.32 15.42
N GLN A 346 -5.36 7.95 15.08
CA GLN A 346 -6.65 7.47 15.55
C GLN A 346 -6.92 6.19 14.77
N LEU A 347 -6.32 5.10 15.24
CA LEU A 347 -7.10 3.86 15.30
C LEU A 347 -8.40 4.26 15.99
N THR A 348 -9.54 3.87 15.45
CA THR A 348 -10.82 4.01 16.12
C THR A 348 -10.82 3.10 17.35
N THR A 349 -10.01 3.43 18.35
CA THR A 349 -10.24 3.11 19.75
C THR A 349 -11.15 4.22 20.23
N THR A 350 -12.45 3.94 20.19
CA THR A 350 -13.37 4.56 21.12
C THR A 350 -12.72 4.53 22.54
N TYR A 351 -12.64 5.68 23.22
CA TYR A 351 -12.64 5.93 24.69
C TYR A 351 -13.37 7.24 24.97
N PRO A 352 -14.41 7.28 25.84
CA PRO A 352 -15.04 8.54 26.22
C PRO A 352 -14.19 9.20 27.33
N PRO A 353 -14.32 10.52 27.49
CA PRO A 353 -13.47 11.31 28.37
C PRO A 353 -13.89 11.18 29.84
N ASP A 354 -12.90 11.16 30.72
CA ASP A 354 -13.06 11.35 32.15
C ASP A 354 -13.67 12.74 32.44
N ARG A 355 -14.77 12.79 33.20
CA ARG A 355 -15.26 14.00 33.84
C ARG A 355 -15.33 13.80 35.35
N GLN A 356 -14.67 14.74 36.03
CA GLN A 356 -14.77 15.04 37.44
C GLN A 356 -16.19 14.95 37.99
N ARG A 357 -16.26 14.35 39.20
CA ARG A 357 -17.23 14.55 40.30
C ARG A 357 -18.51 15.31 39.94
N THR A 358 -19.64 14.61 40.02
CA THR A 358 -20.77 15.00 40.87
C THR A 358 -21.55 13.75 41.28
N SER A 359 -22.03 13.81 42.51
CA SER A 359 -22.82 12.82 43.25
C SER A 359 -24.13 12.42 42.56
N GLU A 360 -24.53 11.14 42.65
CA GLU A 360 -25.75 10.70 43.35
C GLU A 360 -26.16 9.24 42.99
N ARG A 361 -26.18 8.41 44.05
CA ARG A 361 -27.13 7.34 44.38
C ARG A 361 -27.62 6.32 43.32
N SER A 362 -27.17 5.07 43.52
CA SER A 362 -27.96 3.81 43.44
C SER A 362 -29.35 3.89 44.11
N PRO A 363 -30.32 2.96 43.93
CA PRO A 363 -30.17 1.52 43.62
C PRO A 363 -31.19 1.01 42.55
N VAL A 364 -31.21 -0.24 42.05
CA VAL A 364 -31.57 -1.49 42.76
C VAL A 364 -31.22 -2.72 41.89
N ASN A 365 -30.50 -3.64 42.54
CA ASN A 365 -30.51 -5.11 42.50
C ASN A 365 -31.37 -5.82 41.43
N ASN A 366 -30.74 -6.74 40.70
CA ASN A 366 -31.20 -8.13 40.60
C ASN A 366 -30.00 -9.02 40.23
N ALA A 367 -29.33 -9.50 41.28
CA ALA A 367 -28.37 -10.58 41.21
C ALA A 367 -29.17 -11.88 41.24
N ASP A 368 -29.42 -12.49 40.08
CA ASP A 368 -29.76 -13.94 40.01
C ASP A 368 -29.63 -14.59 38.62
N ASP A 369 -29.23 -13.87 37.56
CA ASP A 369 -29.16 -14.45 36.20
C ASP A 369 -27.75 -14.94 35.74
N LEU A 370 -26.80 -15.08 36.66
CA LEU A 370 -25.36 -15.27 36.34
C LEU A 370 -24.86 -16.73 36.28
N VAL A 371 -25.73 -17.74 36.39
CA VAL A 371 -25.29 -19.15 36.51
C VAL A 371 -25.54 -20.02 35.27
N THR A 372 -26.16 -19.50 34.21
CA THR A 372 -26.22 -20.26 32.94
C THR A 372 -25.81 -19.39 31.76
N GLY A 373 -24.82 -19.87 30.97
CA GLY A 373 -24.30 -19.22 29.76
C GLY A 373 -25.29 -19.03 28.61
N LYS A 374 -26.59 -18.88 28.88
CA LYS A 374 -27.65 -18.52 27.94
C LYS A 374 -27.75 -17.00 27.69
N ALA A 375 -27.37 -16.16 28.65
CA ALA A 375 -27.43 -14.71 28.51
C ALA A 375 -26.52 -14.18 27.38
N SER A 376 -25.31 -14.73 27.24
CA SER A 376 -24.32 -14.29 26.25
C SER A 376 -24.77 -14.51 24.78
N ARG A 377 -25.50 -15.61 24.49
CA ARG A 377 -26.00 -15.87 23.13
C ARG A 377 -27.15 -14.95 22.73
N SER A 378 -28.03 -14.60 23.66
CA SER A 378 -29.18 -13.74 23.38
C SER A 378 -28.75 -12.28 23.19
N THR A 379 -27.75 -11.83 23.95
CA THR A 379 -27.17 -10.48 23.82
C THR A 379 -26.38 -10.33 22.54
N VAL A 380 -25.57 -11.34 22.16
CA VAL A 380 -24.87 -11.37 20.86
C VAL A 380 -25.85 -11.45 19.69
N HIS A 381 -26.95 -12.22 19.80
CA HIS A 381 -27.98 -12.26 18.75
C HIS A 381 -28.79 -10.96 18.65
N LYS A 382 -29.07 -10.29 19.78
CA LYS A 382 -29.70 -8.97 19.80
C LYS A 382 -28.76 -7.92 19.18
N LEU A 383 -27.47 -7.95 19.52
CA LEU A 383 -26.48 -7.00 18.98
C LEU A 383 -26.21 -7.25 17.48
N LEU A 384 -26.13 -8.50 17.02
CA LEU A 384 -26.03 -8.84 15.59
C LEU A 384 -27.28 -8.43 14.80
N ARG A 385 -28.46 -8.49 15.44
CA ARG A 385 -29.72 -8.05 14.83
C ARG A 385 -29.80 -6.52 14.74
N VAL A 386 -29.34 -5.81 15.77
CA VAL A 386 -29.25 -4.34 15.80
C VAL A 386 -28.18 -3.87 14.79
N LEU A 387 -27.00 -4.49 14.74
CA LEU A 387 -25.95 -4.20 13.74
C LEU A 387 -26.38 -4.47 12.29
N ARG A 388 -27.32 -5.40 12.06
CA ARG A 388 -27.89 -5.66 10.73
C ARG A 388 -28.99 -4.67 10.32
N SER A 389 -29.59 -3.96 11.28
CA SER A 389 -30.71 -3.05 11.03
C SER A 389 -30.30 -1.58 11.11
N ASP A 390 -29.32 -1.25 11.96
CA ASP A 390 -28.71 0.06 12.10
C ASP A 390 -27.26 -0.08 12.63
N PRO A 391 -26.26 -0.20 11.74
CA PRO A 391 -24.85 -0.31 12.12
C PRO A 391 -24.35 0.90 12.92
N THR A 392 -24.91 2.09 12.66
CA THR A 392 -24.47 3.37 13.21
C THR A 392 -25.09 3.63 14.59
N GLY A 393 -26.35 3.25 14.80
CA GLY A 393 -27.03 3.26 16.09
C GLY A 393 -26.53 2.20 17.09
N ALA A 394 -26.10 1.04 16.59
CA ALA A 394 -25.53 -0.02 17.43
C ALA A 394 -24.20 0.38 18.08
N LEU A 395 -23.35 1.10 17.32
CA LEU A 395 -22.02 1.54 17.75
C LEU A 395 -22.05 2.74 18.68
N THR A 396 -23.15 3.50 18.70
CA THR A 396 -23.37 4.60 19.66
C THR A 396 -24.00 4.12 20.96
N ALA A 397 -24.76 3.01 20.93
CA ALA A 397 -25.40 2.42 22.10
C ALA A 397 -24.52 1.41 22.88
N ALA A 398 -23.61 0.72 22.20
CA ALA A 398 -22.60 -0.11 22.86
C ALA A 398 -21.50 0.79 23.40
N GLY A 399 -21.29 0.74 24.70
CA GLY A 399 -20.16 1.37 25.34
C GLY A 399 -18.85 0.98 24.65
N ILE A 400 -17.87 1.80 24.93
CA ILE A 400 -16.60 1.76 24.25
C ILE A 400 -15.80 0.48 24.56
N ASP A 401 -15.97 -0.05 25.76
CA ASP A 401 -15.27 -1.24 26.21
C ASP A 401 -15.79 -2.49 25.48
N GLU A 402 -17.07 -2.54 25.13
CA GLU A 402 -17.68 -3.61 24.33
C GLU A 402 -17.19 -3.59 22.87
N ALA A 403 -17.00 -2.41 22.26
CA ALA A 403 -16.45 -2.28 20.92
C ALA A 403 -14.98 -2.70 20.83
N ARG A 404 -14.19 -2.43 21.88
CA ARG A 404 -12.81 -2.93 21.97
C ARG A 404 -12.75 -4.43 22.20
N ALA A 405 -13.59 -4.95 23.10
CA ALA A 405 -13.71 -6.39 23.31
C ALA A 405 -14.05 -7.10 21.99
N LEU A 406 -14.99 -6.55 21.22
CA LEU A 406 -15.35 -7.07 19.89
C LEU A 406 -14.17 -7.02 18.90
N THR A 407 -13.42 -5.93 18.84
CA THR A 407 -12.25 -5.80 17.96
C THR A 407 -11.17 -6.82 18.31
N THR A 408 -10.85 -7.00 19.59
CA THR A 408 -9.91 -8.02 20.07
C THR A 408 -10.39 -9.43 19.70
N LEU A 409 -11.68 -9.71 19.85
CA LEU A 409 -12.26 -11.01 19.47
C LEU A 409 -12.19 -11.26 17.96
N ILE A 410 -12.44 -10.25 17.12
CA ILE A 410 -12.32 -10.34 15.66
C ILE A 410 -10.86 -10.59 15.26
N GLU A 411 -9.92 -9.83 15.83
CA GLU A 411 -8.49 -10.03 15.56
C GLU A 411 -8.03 -11.42 16.01
N GLN A 412 -8.47 -11.89 17.18
CA GLN A 412 -8.14 -13.21 17.69
C GLN A 412 -8.70 -14.32 16.79
N ALA A 413 -9.95 -14.19 16.34
CA ALA A 413 -10.57 -15.14 15.41
C ALA A 413 -9.81 -15.20 14.07
N ARG A 414 -9.37 -14.04 13.57
CA ARG A 414 -8.54 -13.95 12.36
C ARG A 414 -7.18 -14.62 12.57
N ARG A 415 -6.47 -14.31 13.67
CA ARG A 415 -5.18 -14.93 14.01
C ARG A 415 -5.28 -16.44 14.09
N ARG A 416 -6.37 -16.98 14.66
CA ARG A 416 -6.63 -18.43 14.70
C ARG A 416 -6.85 -19.02 13.30
N THR A 417 -7.58 -18.32 12.44
CA THR A 417 -7.81 -18.76 11.05
C THR A 417 -6.50 -18.79 10.26
N ASP A 418 -5.68 -17.74 10.37
CA ASP A 418 -4.39 -17.65 9.70
C ASP A 418 -3.42 -18.72 10.23
N LEU A 419 -3.43 -18.99 11.54
CA LEU A 419 -2.63 -20.03 12.17
C LEU A 419 -3.03 -21.45 11.72
N ALA A 420 -4.33 -21.72 11.60
CA ALA A 420 -4.82 -22.98 11.06
C ALA A 420 -4.36 -23.20 9.61
N ARG A 421 -4.36 -22.12 8.80
CA ARG A 421 -3.84 -22.16 7.42
C ARG A 421 -2.34 -22.46 7.38
N LEU A 422 -1.54 -21.80 8.23
CA LEU A 422 -0.10 -22.05 8.31
C LEU A 422 0.18 -23.50 8.72
N LYS A 423 -0.52 -24.00 9.75
CA LYS A 423 -0.40 -25.37 10.23
C LYS A 423 -0.65 -26.37 9.11
N ALA A 424 -1.79 -26.24 8.42
CA ALA A 424 -2.15 -27.11 7.30
C ALA A 424 -1.11 -27.06 6.16
N ALA A 425 -0.61 -25.87 5.82
CA ALA A 425 0.42 -25.73 4.78
C ALA A 425 1.77 -26.33 5.20
N SER A 426 2.15 -26.20 6.47
CA SER A 426 3.41 -26.74 7.00
C SER A 426 3.40 -28.26 7.20
N GLU A 427 2.21 -28.87 7.32
CA GLU A 427 2.03 -30.32 7.44
C GLU A 427 1.80 -30.99 6.08
N ALA A 428 1.50 -30.22 5.03
CA ALA A 428 1.29 -30.74 3.68
C ALA A 428 2.62 -31.07 2.98
N HIS A 429 2.68 -32.22 2.32
CA HIS A 429 3.80 -32.60 1.46
C HIS A 429 3.86 -31.71 0.22
N GLY A 430 5.07 -31.36 -0.21
CA GLY A 430 5.29 -30.59 -1.44
C GLY A 430 4.98 -29.09 -1.37
N THR A 431 4.56 -28.56 -0.21
CA THR A 431 4.37 -27.11 -0.04
C THR A 431 5.66 -26.35 -0.34
N SER A 432 5.55 -25.35 -1.21
CA SER A 432 6.70 -24.56 -1.63
C SER A 432 7.08 -23.50 -0.59
N GLU A 433 8.35 -23.07 -0.63
CA GLU A 433 8.85 -21.98 0.22
C GLU A 433 8.09 -20.67 -0.02
N ALA A 434 7.77 -20.37 -1.29
CA ALA A 434 7.01 -19.18 -1.67
C ALA A 434 5.58 -19.17 -1.10
N GLU A 435 4.92 -20.32 -1.00
CA GLU A 435 3.60 -20.44 -0.38
C GLU A 435 3.66 -20.20 1.13
N LEU A 436 4.66 -20.77 1.81
CA LEU A 436 4.88 -20.56 3.25
C LEU A 436 5.22 -19.10 3.55
N GLN A 437 6.08 -18.49 2.73
CA GLN A 437 6.39 -17.06 2.79
C GLN A 437 5.13 -16.20 2.63
N ALA A 438 4.29 -16.47 1.62
CA ALA A 438 3.06 -15.71 1.39
C ALA A 438 2.06 -15.80 2.56
N ILE A 439 2.03 -16.93 3.27
CA ILE A 439 1.23 -17.08 4.50
C ILE A 439 1.84 -16.24 5.63
N LEU A 440 3.15 -16.39 5.88
CA LEU A 440 3.85 -15.73 6.98
C LEU A 440 3.95 -14.20 6.83
N GLU A 441 3.96 -13.66 5.62
CA GLU A 441 3.95 -12.22 5.34
C GLU A 441 2.79 -11.47 6.04
N ASN A 442 1.66 -12.14 6.25
CA ASN A 442 0.49 -11.56 6.88
C ASN A 442 0.40 -11.88 8.39
N MET A 443 1.39 -12.59 8.94
CA MET A 443 1.39 -13.13 10.30
C MET A 443 2.61 -12.67 11.11
N THR A 444 3.05 -11.42 10.97
CA THR A 444 4.27 -10.91 11.64
C THR A 444 4.25 -11.06 13.17
N TRP A 445 3.06 -11.13 13.77
CA TRP A 445 2.85 -11.36 15.20
C TRP A 445 3.37 -12.73 15.68
N ILE A 446 3.53 -13.70 14.78
CA ILE A 446 3.90 -15.08 15.12
C ILE A 446 5.32 -15.20 15.69
N PHE A 447 6.17 -14.20 15.44
CA PHE A 447 7.56 -14.16 15.91
C PHE A 447 7.72 -13.61 17.34
N GLY A 448 6.63 -13.41 18.08
CA GLY A 448 6.65 -13.17 19.53
C GLY A 448 7.14 -11.79 19.98
N GLY A 449 7.27 -10.83 19.05
CA GLY A 449 7.61 -9.44 19.34
C GLY A 449 6.55 -8.47 18.84
N ASP A 450 6.50 -7.28 19.44
CA ASP A 450 5.74 -6.15 18.89
C ASP A 450 6.49 -5.64 17.66
N PHE A 451 6.03 -6.00 16.47
CA PHE A 451 6.59 -5.48 15.23
C PHE A 451 5.70 -4.37 14.69
N LEU A 452 6.33 -3.30 14.21
CA LEU A 452 5.63 -2.21 13.54
C LEU A 452 4.92 -2.77 12.30
N SER A 453 3.58 -2.67 12.29
CA SER A 453 2.74 -3.24 11.25
C SER A 453 3.07 -2.61 9.89
N GLY A 454 3.25 -3.42 8.84
CA GLY A 454 3.55 -2.91 7.49
C GLY A 454 5.01 -2.53 7.25
N THR A 455 5.94 -2.91 8.14
CA THR A 455 7.39 -2.66 7.97
C THR A 455 8.15 -3.78 7.26
N ALA A 456 7.45 -4.81 6.75
CA ALA A 456 8.00 -5.87 5.89
C ALA A 456 8.61 -5.32 4.59
N ARG A 457 9.84 -4.79 4.67
CA ARG A 457 10.59 -4.25 3.53
C ARG A 457 11.54 -5.30 3.00
N ARG A 458 11.32 -5.81 1.79
CA ARG A 458 12.17 -6.86 1.21
C ARG A 458 13.58 -6.38 0.78
N ARG A 459 13.81 -5.07 0.59
CA ARG A 459 15.13 -4.51 0.26
C ARG A 459 15.57 -3.54 1.34
N LEU A 460 16.60 -3.93 2.09
CA LEU A 460 17.31 -3.07 3.03
C LEU A 460 18.76 -2.83 2.61
N THR A 461 19.33 -3.70 1.76
CA THR A 461 20.67 -3.57 1.17
C THR A 461 20.57 -3.56 -0.36
N VAL A 462 21.62 -3.06 -1.03
CA VAL A 462 21.70 -2.97 -2.50
C VAL A 462 21.75 -4.35 -3.18
N LEU A 463 22.17 -5.39 -2.45
CA LEU A 463 22.53 -6.69 -3.02
C LEU A 463 21.67 -7.87 -2.57
N ASP A 464 20.96 -7.78 -1.44
CA ASP A 464 20.35 -8.96 -0.81
C ASP A 464 18.91 -8.74 -0.33
N GLN A 465 18.04 -9.69 -0.69
CA GLN A 465 16.61 -9.65 -0.37
C GLN A 465 16.30 -10.58 0.80
N LEU A 466 16.01 -10.02 1.97
CA LEU A 466 15.48 -10.77 3.12
C LEU A 466 14.04 -11.24 2.84
N ASP A 467 13.69 -12.47 3.24
CA ASP A 467 12.35 -13.00 3.04
C ASP A 467 11.29 -12.20 3.80
N LEU A 468 11.56 -11.86 5.06
CA LEU A 468 10.84 -10.85 5.83
C LEU A 468 11.81 -9.93 6.55
N SER A 469 11.48 -8.65 6.64
CA SER A 469 12.20 -7.67 7.45
C SER A 469 11.24 -6.99 8.40
N LEU A 470 11.35 -7.28 9.68
CA LEU A 470 10.45 -6.77 10.71
C LEU A 470 11.16 -5.68 11.51
N ILE A 471 10.49 -4.57 11.80
CA ILE A 471 11.06 -3.50 12.62
C ILE A 471 10.41 -3.54 14.01
N ARG A 472 11.24 -3.64 15.04
CA ARG A 472 10.80 -3.55 16.44
C ARG A 472 10.49 -2.10 16.82
N PRO A 473 9.76 -1.84 17.93
CA PRO A 473 9.34 -0.49 18.29
C PRO A 473 10.53 0.39 18.71
N ASP A 474 11.65 -0.24 19.09
CA ASP A 474 12.93 0.42 19.36
C ASP A 474 13.72 0.79 18.09
N GLY A 475 13.18 0.49 16.91
CA GLY A 475 13.80 0.78 15.60
C GLY A 475 14.82 -0.27 15.15
N THR A 476 15.00 -1.36 15.89
CA THR A 476 15.93 -2.43 15.50
C THR A 476 15.33 -3.35 14.44
N LEU A 477 16.18 -3.81 13.51
CA LEU A 477 15.79 -4.75 12.47
C LEU A 477 15.76 -6.20 13.00
N HIS A 478 14.73 -6.93 12.63
CA HIS A 478 14.62 -8.37 12.81
C HIS A 478 14.27 -9.02 11.48
N GLY A 479 15.24 -9.62 10.80
CA GLY A 479 14.98 -10.35 9.57
C GLY A 479 14.48 -11.77 9.85
N VAL A 480 13.73 -12.33 8.91
CA VAL A 480 13.34 -13.73 8.93
C VAL A 480 13.76 -14.34 7.60
N GLU A 481 14.43 -15.48 7.69
CA GLU A 481 14.78 -16.34 6.56
C GLU A 481 13.83 -17.54 6.58
N ILE A 482 13.15 -17.82 5.47
CA ILE A 482 12.10 -18.84 5.40
C ILE A 482 12.58 -19.95 4.47
N LYS A 483 12.63 -21.18 4.99
CA LYS A 483 12.90 -22.39 4.20
C LYS A 483 11.69 -23.31 4.17
N LYS A 484 11.77 -24.33 3.32
CA LYS A 484 10.71 -25.36 3.21
C LYS A 484 10.43 -26.06 4.53
N ALA A 485 9.17 -26.47 4.72
CA ALA A 485 8.76 -27.31 5.84
C ALA A 485 9.21 -28.77 5.66
N GLU A 486 9.13 -29.31 4.45
CA GLU A 486 9.50 -30.70 4.15
C GLU A 486 11.02 -30.84 3.93
N ILE A 487 11.75 -31.22 4.98
CA ILE A 487 13.19 -31.49 4.93
C ILE A 487 13.47 -32.84 5.59
N LYS A 488 13.80 -33.83 4.76
CA LYS A 488 14.03 -35.22 5.22
C LYS A 488 15.21 -35.33 6.20
N ASN A 489 16.27 -34.56 5.94
CA ASN A 489 17.53 -34.61 6.68
C ASN A 489 17.72 -33.39 7.61
N LEU A 490 16.63 -32.83 8.16
CA LEU A 490 16.70 -31.67 9.08
C LEU A 490 17.70 -31.88 10.22
N VAL A 491 17.80 -33.12 10.69
CA VAL A 491 18.81 -33.60 11.63
C VAL A 491 19.42 -34.86 11.04
N LYS A 492 20.75 -34.99 11.10
CA LYS A 492 21.49 -36.17 10.66
C LYS A 492 22.10 -36.90 11.85
N ARG A 493 22.10 -38.23 11.81
CA ARG A 493 22.87 -39.05 12.76
C ARG A 493 24.32 -39.16 12.28
N LEU A 494 25.25 -38.73 13.12
CA LEU A 494 26.69 -38.89 12.94
C LEU A 494 27.24 -39.74 14.08
N ARG A 495 27.50 -41.02 13.81
CA ARG A 495 27.91 -42.02 14.82
C ARG A 495 26.89 -42.09 15.97
N ASN A 496 27.28 -41.68 17.17
CA ASN A 496 26.46 -41.67 18.38
C ASN A 496 25.80 -40.32 18.66
N HIS A 497 26.07 -39.30 17.85
CA HIS A 497 25.52 -37.96 18.02
C HIS A 497 24.54 -37.64 16.89
N ARG A 498 23.67 -36.69 17.16
CA ARG A 498 22.79 -36.10 16.16
C ARG A 498 23.21 -34.66 15.96
N ILE A 499 23.32 -34.26 14.71
CA ILE A 499 23.78 -32.94 14.30
C ILE A 499 22.73 -32.33 13.37
N PRO A 500 22.67 -31.00 13.24
CA PRO A 500 21.85 -30.36 12.22
C PRO A 500 22.17 -30.87 10.81
N GLY A 501 21.16 -30.91 9.95
CA GLY A 501 21.30 -31.17 8.53
C GLY A 501 22.11 -30.09 7.80
N ILE A 502 22.54 -30.39 6.57
CA ILE A 502 23.26 -29.42 5.74
C ILE A 502 22.37 -28.23 5.39
N GLU A 503 21.07 -28.47 5.18
CA GLU A 503 20.07 -27.45 4.87
C GLU A 503 19.92 -26.43 6.01
N VAL A 504 20.09 -26.88 7.27
CA VAL A 504 20.10 -25.98 8.44
C VAL A 504 21.36 -25.11 8.45
N HIS A 505 22.52 -25.72 8.17
CA HIS A 505 23.77 -24.98 8.11
C HIS A 505 23.78 -23.93 6.99
N GLU A 506 23.26 -24.28 5.80
CA GLU A 506 23.14 -23.39 4.66
C GLU A 506 22.21 -22.21 4.96
N ALA A 507 21.03 -22.46 5.54
CA ALA A 507 20.07 -21.42 5.89
C ALA A 507 20.63 -20.46 6.96
N VAL A 508 21.37 -20.99 7.93
CA VAL A 508 22.04 -20.17 8.95
C VAL A 508 23.20 -19.37 8.36
N ASN A 509 24.02 -19.95 7.50
CA ASN A 509 25.08 -19.21 6.80
C ASN A 509 24.51 -18.10 5.93
N GLN A 510 23.37 -18.33 5.27
CA GLN A 510 22.66 -17.29 4.53
C GLN A 510 22.24 -16.14 5.45
N ALA A 511 21.64 -16.44 6.62
CA ALA A 511 21.32 -15.43 7.63
C ALA A 511 22.55 -14.68 8.16
N MET A 512 23.69 -15.35 8.34
CA MET A 512 24.96 -14.72 8.72
C MET A 512 25.44 -13.73 7.65
N ASN A 513 25.41 -14.13 6.38
CA ASN A 513 25.81 -13.25 5.27
C ASN A 513 24.95 -12.00 5.18
N TYR A 514 23.64 -12.11 5.48
CA TYR A 514 22.78 -10.95 5.59
C TYR A 514 23.16 -10.04 6.75
N LEU A 515 23.46 -10.58 7.93
CA LEU A 515 23.91 -9.77 9.07
C LEU A 515 25.21 -9.02 8.76
N VAL A 516 26.17 -9.66 8.09
CA VAL A 516 27.41 -9.02 7.64
C VAL A 516 27.09 -7.87 6.66
N SER A 517 26.27 -8.13 5.65
CA SER A 517 25.88 -7.11 4.67
C SER A 517 25.16 -5.92 5.31
N LEU A 518 24.30 -6.18 6.30
CA LEU A 518 23.60 -5.14 7.08
C LEU A 518 24.56 -4.31 7.93
N ASP A 519 25.59 -4.93 8.49
CA ASP A 519 26.60 -4.24 9.29
C ASP A 519 27.51 -3.38 8.40
N GLU A 520 27.95 -3.90 7.25
CA GLU A 520 28.81 -3.19 6.29
C GLU A 520 28.10 -1.98 5.67
N GLN A 521 26.83 -2.15 5.29
CA GLN A 521 26.03 -1.09 4.68
C GLN A 521 25.34 -0.18 5.70
N ARG A 522 25.55 -0.39 7.00
CA ARG A 522 24.81 0.28 8.09
C ARG A 522 24.67 1.78 7.93
N HIS A 523 25.74 2.48 7.55
CA HIS A 523 25.72 3.94 7.40
C HIS A 523 24.74 4.38 6.31
N THR A 524 24.72 3.65 5.19
CA THR A 524 23.78 3.85 4.08
C THR A 524 22.36 3.50 4.53
N ILE A 525 22.16 2.35 5.18
CA ILE A 525 20.83 1.91 5.63
C ILE A 525 20.23 2.88 6.65
N LEU A 526 21.03 3.37 7.59
CA LEU A 526 20.59 4.34 8.59
C LEU A 526 20.25 5.69 7.94
N ALA A 527 21.05 6.16 6.99
CA ALA A 527 20.83 7.43 6.29
C ALA A 527 19.60 7.38 5.38
N GLU A 528 19.42 6.29 4.62
CA GLU A 528 18.32 6.15 3.66
C GLU A 528 17.00 5.76 4.31
N PHE A 529 17.04 4.85 5.29
CA PHE A 529 15.84 4.21 5.82
C PHE A 529 15.55 4.54 7.28
N GLY A 530 16.47 5.18 8.00
CA GLY A 530 16.33 5.46 9.43
C GLY A 530 16.33 4.20 10.30
N ILE A 531 16.86 3.08 9.79
CA ILE A 531 16.87 1.79 10.47
C ILE A 531 18.26 1.54 11.05
N ASP A 532 18.34 1.27 12.35
CA ASP A 532 19.60 0.91 12.98
C ASP A 532 19.84 -0.61 12.87
N CYS A 533 20.83 -0.99 12.06
CA CYS A 533 21.21 -2.38 11.86
C CYS A 533 22.24 -2.91 12.87
N ARG A 534 22.81 -2.06 13.76
CA ARG A 534 23.81 -2.52 14.75
C ARG A 534 23.32 -3.67 15.63
N ARG A 535 22.02 -3.70 15.91
CA ARG A 535 21.35 -4.71 16.73
C ARG A 535 20.44 -5.61 15.89
N ALA A 536 20.67 -5.67 14.58
CA ALA A 536 19.90 -6.53 13.70
C ALA A 536 19.99 -7.98 14.15
N SER A 537 18.88 -8.70 14.09
CA SER A 537 18.79 -10.12 14.46
C SER A 537 18.03 -10.87 13.38
N MET A 538 18.21 -12.18 13.30
CA MET A 538 17.60 -13.04 12.31
C MET A 538 16.87 -14.20 12.98
N THR A 539 15.74 -14.61 12.42
CA THR A 539 15.12 -15.90 12.72
C THR A 539 15.08 -16.74 11.45
N VAL A 540 15.65 -17.94 11.51
CA VAL A 540 15.56 -18.93 10.44
C VAL A 540 14.39 -19.86 10.74
N VAL A 541 13.37 -19.85 9.89
CA VAL A 541 12.23 -20.77 9.95
C VAL A 541 12.47 -21.91 8.99
N ILE A 542 12.75 -23.11 9.50
CA ILE A 542 13.18 -24.23 8.66
C ILE A 542 12.68 -25.58 9.17
N GLY A 543 12.10 -26.36 8.26
CA GLY A 543 11.70 -27.73 8.53
C GLY A 543 10.50 -27.88 9.47
N HIS A 544 9.90 -29.05 9.44
CA HIS A 544 8.85 -29.48 10.36
C HIS A 544 9.24 -30.85 10.92
N SER A 545 9.13 -31.04 12.24
CA SER A 545 9.61 -32.24 12.93
C SER A 545 9.02 -33.55 12.37
N ALA A 546 7.78 -33.52 11.90
CA ALA A 546 7.07 -34.66 11.30
C ALA A 546 7.71 -35.23 10.00
N PHE A 547 8.49 -34.45 9.25
CA PHE A 547 9.09 -34.91 7.99
C PHE A 547 10.50 -35.49 8.14
N THR A 548 11.02 -35.55 9.36
CA THR A 548 12.40 -35.99 9.59
C THR A 548 12.55 -37.51 9.49
N ALA A 549 13.48 -37.97 8.66
CA ALA A 549 13.66 -39.40 8.37
C ALA A 549 14.29 -40.20 9.53
N HIS A 550 14.90 -39.52 10.50
CA HIS A 550 15.80 -40.14 11.47
C HIS A 550 15.20 -40.48 12.84
N ARG A 551 13.86 -40.62 12.95
CA ARG A 551 13.13 -40.93 14.19
C ARG A 551 13.60 -40.07 15.39
N ALA A 552 13.80 -38.77 15.14
CA ALA A 552 14.06 -37.80 16.19
C ALA A 552 12.72 -37.25 16.69
N THR A 553 12.57 -37.16 18.00
CA THR A 553 11.38 -36.52 18.58
C THR A 553 11.44 -35.01 18.36
N PRO A 554 10.29 -34.30 18.34
CA PRO A 554 10.28 -32.84 18.24
C PRO A 554 11.12 -32.14 19.31
N SER A 555 11.18 -32.70 20.54
CA SER A 555 12.01 -32.16 21.62
C SER A 555 13.51 -32.35 21.38
N GLU A 556 13.92 -33.49 20.84
CA GLU A 556 15.32 -33.74 20.47
C GLU A 556 15.77 -32.81 19.34
N ILE A 557 14.92 -32.61 18.32
CA ILE A 557 15.18 -31.66 17.23
C ILE A 557 15.32 -30.24 17.80
N ALA A 558 14.41 -29.84 18.70
CA ALA A 558 14.48 -28.56 19.39
C ALA A 558 15.80 -28.35 20.13
N GLU A 559 16.23 -29.36 20.88
CA GLU A 559 17.46 -29.32 21.66
C GLU A 559 18.71 -29.23 20.76
N ILE A 560 18.73 -29.98 19.66
CA ILE A 560 19.83 -29.97 18.68
C ILE A 560 19.95 -28.59 18.03
N LEU A 561 18.83 -28.02 17.56
CA LEU A 561 18.82 -26.69 16.94
C LEU A 561 19.18 -25.59 17.94
N ARG A 562 18.69 -25.68 19.19
CA ARG A 562 19.04 -24.73 20.26
C ARG A 562 20.53 -24.81 20.63
N THR A 563 21.08 -26.02 20.72
CA THR A 563 22.52 -26.23 20.98
C THR A 563 23.35 -25.74 19.81
N TYR A 564 22.89 -25.95 18.58
CA TYR A 564 23.54 -25.43 17.39
C TYR A 564 23.55 -23.89 17.37
N ALA A 565 22.43 -23.25 17.68
CA ALA A 565 22.32 -21.79 17.70
C ALA A 565 22.88 -21.14 18.98
N SER A 566 23.28 -21.90 20.01
CA SER A 566 23.61 -21.34 21.34
C SER A 566 24.82 -20.39 21.35
N HIS A 567 25.70 -20.51 20.35
CA HIS A 567 26.85 -19.63 20.19
C HIS A 567 26.59 -18.46 19.22
N MET A 568 25.39 -18.40 18.62
CA MET A 568 24.97 -17.37 17.67
C MET A 568 24.08 -16.35 18.39
N THR A 569 24.65 -15.19 18.74
CA THR A 569 23.95 -14.19 19.57
C THR A 569 22.85 -13.42 18.84
N ARG A 570 22.83 -13.47 17.49
CA ARG A 570 21.93 -12.69 16.63
C ARG A 570 21.01 -13.56 15.76
N ILE A 571 21.09 -14.89 15.85
CA ILE A 571 20.34 -15.82 14.98
C ILE A 571 19.56 -16.81 15.86
N ASP A 572 18.24 -16.85 15.70
CA ASP A 572 17.40 -17.94 16.23
C ASP A 572 17.04 -18.91 15.11
N VAL A 573 16.89 -20.19 15.44
CA VAL A 573 16.50 -21.24 14.48
C VAL A 573 15.28 -21.96 15.04
N VAL A 574 14.19 -21.97 14.27
CA VAL A 574 12.90 -22.50 14.70
C VAL A 574 12.27 -23.35 13.61
N THR A 575 11.63 -24.45 13.99
CA THR A 575 10.84 -25.28 13.06
C THR A 575 9.40 -24.76 12.95
N TYR A 576 8.68 -25.10 11.88
CA TYR A 576 7.29 -24.66 11.69
C TYR A 576 6.37 -25.11 12.83
N ASP A 577 6.51 -26.35 13.30
CA ASP A 577 5.73 -26.85 14.44
C ASP A 577 6.05 -26.08 15.73
N GLN A 578 7.31 -25.72 15.97
CA GLN A 578 7.66 -24.88 17.11
C GLN A 578 7.08 -23.48 17.01
N LEU A 579 7.12 -22.88 15.82
CA LEU A 579 6.58 -21.55 15.56
C LEU A 579 5.06 -21.52 15.78
N VAL A 580 4.34 -22.51 15.23
CA VAL A 580 2.90 -22.69 15.44
C VAL A 580 2.58 -22.91 16.92
N ASN A 581 3.29 -23.81 17.60
CA ASN A 581 3.09 -24.08 19.02
C ASN A 581 3.36 -22.85 19.91
N ARG A 582 4.37 -22.03 19.59
CA ARG A 582 4.64 -20.76 20.30
C ARG A 582 3.47 -19.79 20.13
N ALA A 583 2.93 -19.69 18.92
CA ALA A 583 1.82 -18.82 18.56
C ALA A 583 0.49 -19.25 19.21
N GLU A 584 0.18 -20.54 19.22
CA GLU A 584 -0.99 -21.10 19.91
C GLU A 584 -0.97 -20.73 21.40
N ARG A 585 0.16 -20.99 22.08
CA ARG A 585 0.33 -20.61 23.50
C ARG A 585 0.13 -19.11 23.74
N MET A 586 0.62 -18.26 22.85
CA MET A 586 0.44 -16.81 22.96
C MET A 586 -1.04 -16.40 22.86
N LEU A 587 -1.79 -17.01 21.94
CA LEU A 587 -3.23 -16.76 21.80
C LEU A 587 -4.03 -17.26 23.00
N ASP A 588 -3.63 -18.38 23.59
CA ASP A 588 -4.29 -18.95 24.78
C ASP A 588 -4.02 -18.12 26.04
N LEU A 589 -2.79 -17.60 26.21
CA LEU A 589 -2.46 -16.68 27.30
C LEU A 589 -3.25 -15.37 27.22
N THR A 590 -3.44 -14.85 26.00
CA THR A 590 -4.25 -13.64 25.78
C THR A 590 -5.72 -13.87 26.17
N GLN A 591 -6.24 -15.09 25.93
CA GLN A 591 -7.60 -15.48 26.30
C GLN A 591 -7.79 -15.57 27.83
N ALA A 592 -6.83 -16.16 28.54
CA ALA A 592 -6.85 -16.28 30.00
C ALA A 592 -6.88 -14.89 30.68
N ASN A 593 -6.13 -13.92 30.15
CA ASN A 593 -6.10 -12.56 30.69
C ASN A 593 -7.42 -11.80 30.48
N CYS A 594 -8.16 -12.05 29.38
CA CYS A 594 -9.49 -11.47 29.17
C CYS A 594 -10.55 -12.01 30.15
N THR A 595 -10.40 -13.24 30.66
CA THR A 595 -11.31 -13.83 31.65
C THR A 595 -11.04 -13.40 33.09
N VAL A 596 -9.81 -13.00 33.43
CA VAL A 596 -9.43 -12.64 34.82
C VAL A 596 -9.84 -11.21 35.17
N THR A 597 -9.90 -10.29 34.19
CA THR A 597 -10.35 -8.90 34.43
C THR A 597 -11.84 -8.80 34.76
N SER A 598 -12.61 -9.88 34.56
CA SER A 598 -14.04 -9.96 34.88
C SER A 598 -14.34 -10.51 36.28
N GLY A 599 -13.32 -10.89 37.07
CA GLY A 599 -13.51 -11.74 38.25
C GLY A 599 -12.60 -11.48 39.45
N SER A 600 -12.18 -10.23 39.70
CA SER A 600 -11.41 -9.91 40.91
C SER A 600 -12.23 -9.14 41.94
N SER A 601 -13.04 -9.86 42.73
CA SER A 601 -13.28 -9.49 44.13
C SER A 601 -12.17 -10.12 44.97
N ILE A 602 -11.22 -9.28 45.40
CA ILE A 602 -10.24 -9.63 46.43
C ILE A 602 -11.01 -9.93 47.72
N ARG A 603 -11.00 -11.19 48.16
CA ARG A 603 -11.27 -11.54 49.56
C ARG A 603 -10.02 -11.21 50.37
N MET A 604 -10.09 -10.17 51.20
CA MET A 604 -9.21 -10.07 52.36
C MET A 604 -9.55 -11.21 53.32
N VAL A 605 -8.53 -11.96 53.72
CA VAL A 605 -8.37 -12.50 55.07
C VAL A 605 -7.09 -11.91 55.61
#